data_AF-A0A2K8X3V8-F1
#
_entry.id   AF-A0A2K8X3V8-F1
#
_cell.length_a   1.000
_cell.length_b   1.000
_cell.length_c   1.000
_cell.angle_alpha   90.00
_cell.angle_beta   90.00
_cell.angle_gamma   90.00
#
_symmetry.space_group_name_H-M   'P 1'
#
loop_
_entity.id
_entity.type
_entity.pdbx_description
1 polymer ?
#
loop_
_entity_poly.entity_id
_entity_poly.type
_entity_poly.pdbx_seq_one_letter_code
_entity_poly.pdbx_strand_id
1 'polypeptide(L)'
;MGLTISSGILVDFIENEPEGYEAYKNIFENINVILASNNLEPHQEPDVLENTPLHVGGFSYSFLHHLRRFLAHTWENEDNDAWSPLPFSAEEDPTEDPILEDHYSYMSSHLLTHSDSEGFYLPVELPEVLFSTDEAPVPGAMIGSSYNLLKELKDVTTSLGIKLGENDTITNLSELNVIIENEGPFWIEILVCVTLLEAAKYSITNKTAIIFN
;
A
#
# COMPACT_ATOMS: atom_id res chain seq x y z
N MET A 1 -4.55 7.09 15.08
CA MET A 1 -3.68 8.18 14.60
C MET A 1 -3.85 8.28 13.09
N GLY A 2 -3.58 9.42 12.46
CA GLY A 2 -3.62 9.52 11.00
C GLY A 2 -2.49 8.71 10.37
N LEU A 3 -2.72 8.19 9.16
CA LEU A 3 -1.72 7.57 8.29
C LEU A 3 -1.43 8.52 7.14
N THR A 4 -0.17 8.85 6.96
CA THR A 4 0.34 9.55 5.80
C THR A 4 1.08 8.57 4.90
N ILE A 5 0.87 8.72 3.59
CA ILE A 5 1.50 7.88 2.56
C ILE A 5 2.27 8.82 1.64
N SER A 6 3.56 8.57 1.48
CA SER A 6 4.44 9.41 0.67
C SER A 6 5.27 8.59 -0.31
N SER A 7 5.70 9.22 -1.41
CA SER A 7 6.58 8.61 -2.40
C SER A 7 7.53 9.66 -2.98
N GLY A 8 8.83 9.37 -2.99
CA GLY A 8 9.87 10.34 -3.38
C GLY A 8 10.38 11.22 -2.22
N ILE A 9 10.34 10.71 -0.98
CA ILE A 9 10.69 11.48 0.22
C ILE A 9 12.13 11.99 0.23
N LEU A 10 13.08 11.25 -0.34
CA LEU A 10 14.48 11.69 -0.36
C LEU A 10 14.63 12.97 -1.16
N VAL A 11 13.94 13.08 -2.30
CA VAL A 11 13.96 14.30 -3.13
C VAL A 11 13.36 15.48 -2.39
N ASP A 12 12.27 15.27 -1.66
CA ASP A 12 11.68 16.31 -0.81
C ASP A 12 12.66 16.77 0.29
N PHE A 13 13.34 15.82 0.93
CA PHE A 13 14.18 16.09 2.09
C PHE A 13 15.56 16.68 1.76
N ILE A 14 16.08 16.51 0.52
CA ILE A 14 17.37 17.09 0.09
C ILE A 14 17.44 18.60 0.41
N GLU A 15 16.37 19.34 0.18
CA GLU A 15 16.33 20.79 0.40
C GLU A 15 15.61 21.18 1.69
N ASN A 16 14.60 20.40 2.11
CA ASN A 16 13.68 20.80 3.17
C ASN A 16 14.05 20.25 4.56
N GLU A 17 14.64 19.05 4.64
CA GLU A 17 14.86 18.32 5.90
C GLU A 17 16.16 17.49 5.85
N PRO A 18 17.36 18.11 5.94
CA PRO A 18 18.63 17.40 5.78
C PRO A 18 18.88 16.27 6.78
N GLU A 19 18.39 16.42 8.03
CA GLU A 19 18.47 15.37 9.04
C GLU A 19 17.57 14.18 8.67
N GLY A 20 16.38 14.45 8.14
CA GLY A 20 15.47 13.44 7.61
C GLY A 20 16.09 12.72 6.40
N TYR A 21 16.74 13.45 5.50
CA TYR A 21 17.41 12.87 4.33
C TYR A 21 18.46 11.82 4.74
N GLU A 22 19.36 12.16 5.67
CA GLU A 22 20.38 11.23 6.16
C GLU A 22 19.75 10.03 6.90
N ALA A 23 18.69 10.26 7.67
CA ALA A 23 17.97 9.17 8.34
C ALA A 23 17.36 8.18 7.34
N TYR A 24 16.67 8.66 6.30
CA TYR A 24 16.09 7.80 5.27
C TYR A 24 17.14 7.14 4.39
N LYS A 25 18.28 7.79 4.11
CA LYS A 25 19.40 7.13 3.43
C LYS A 25 19.90 5.90 4.17
N ASN A 26 20.10 6.00 5.49
CA ASN A 26 20.49 4.85 6.31
C ASN A 26 19.42 3.75 6.26
N ILE A 27 18.14 4.10 6.22
CA ILE A 27 17.05 3.12 6.07
C ILE A 27 17.12 2.43 4.70
N PHE A 28 17.33 3.17 3.60
CA PHE A 28 17.50 2.59 2.27
C PHE A 28 18.76 1.71 2.16
N GLU A 29 19.84 2.06 2.86
CA GLU A 29 21.02 1.19 2.98
C GLU A 29 20.68 -0.13 3.68
N ASN A 30 19.91 -0.11 4.76
CA ASN A 30 19.42 -1.32 5.43
C ASN A 30 18.51 -2.15 4.53
N ILE A 31 17.58 -1.50 3.81
CA ILE A 31 16.73 -2.17 2.82
C ILE A 31 17.59 -2.87 1.77
N ASN A 32 18.65 -2.23 1.29
CA ASN A 32 19.56 -2.82 0.30
C ASN A 32 20.37 -4.00 0.82
N VAL A 33 20.71 -4.02 2.12
CA VAL A 33 21.29 -5.20 2.77
C VAL A 33 20.29 -6.37 2.73
N ILE A 34 19.02 -6.11 3.04
CA ILE A 34 17.96 -7.12 3.01
C ILE A 34 17.73 -7.64 1.59
N LEU A 35 17.62 -6.76 0.60
CA LEU A 35 17.49 -7.14 -0.82
C LEU A 35 18.64 -8.04 -1.27
N ALA A 36 19.89 -7.64 -0.98
CA ALA A 36 21.07 -8.42 -1.33
C ALA A 36 21.07 -9.81 -0.67
N SER A 37 20.65 -9.91 0.60
CA SER A 37 20.55 -11.20 1.31
C SER A 37 19.52 -12.15 0.69
N ASN A 38 18.54 -11.60 -0.04
CA ASN A 38 17.50 -12.34 -0.76
C ASN A 38 17.82 -12.50 -2.26
N ASN A 39 19.06 -12.22 -2.69
CA ASN A 39 19.51 -12.30 -4.09
C ASN A 39 18.75 -11.36 -5.04
N LEU A 40 18.32 -10.20 -4.55
CA LEU A 40 17.68 -9.16 -5.33
C LEU A 40 18.66 -8.01 -5.57
N GLU A 41 18.48 -7.31 -6.69
CA GLU A 41 19.27 -6.12 -6.99
C GLU A 41 18.95 -5.00 -5.99
N PRO A 42 19.96 -4.21 -5.56
CA PRO A 42 19.72 -3.05 -4.72
C PRO A 42 18.77 -2.05 -5.38
N HIS A 43 17.88 -1.47 -4.58
CA HIS A 43 17.04 -0.35 -4.96
C HIS A 43 17.78 0.96 -4.68
N GLN A 44 17.91 1.80 -5.71
CA GLN A 44 18.42 3.15 -5.56
C GLN A 44 17.25 4.13 -5.68
N GLU A 45 16.87 4.74 -4.56
CA GLU A 45 15.88 5.81 -4.55
C GLU A 45 16.42 7.00 -5.39
N PRO A 46 15.62 7.57 -6.30
CA PRO A 46 16.04 8.69 -7.14
C PRO A 46 16.39 9.94 -6.33
N ASP A 47 17.49 10.61 -6.70
CA ASP A 47 17.88 11.90 -6.13
C ASP A 47 17.23 13.10 -6.84
N VAL A 48 16.58 12.86 -7.99
CA VAL A 48 15.90 13.87 -8.81
C VAL A 48 14.61 13.28 -9.38
N LEU A 49 13.52 14.04 -9.32
CA LEU A 49 12.23 13.68 -9.91
C LEU A 49 11.80 14.72 -10.95
N GLU A 50 11.14 14.25 -12.01
CA GLU A 50 10.51 15.13 -13.00
C GLU A 50 9.21 15.76 -12.46
N ASN A 51 8.56 15.09 -11.51
CA ASN A 51 7.30 15.49 -10.89
C ASN A 51 7.49 15.77 -9.40
N THR A 52 6.54 16.49 -8.80
CA THR A 52 6.51 16.72 -7.34
C THR A 52 6.37 15.39 -6.59
N PRO A 53 7.08 15.19 -5.46
CA PRO A 53 6.85 14.09 -4.54
C PRO A 53 5.36 13.92 -4.18
N LEU A 54 4.94 12.67 -4.02
CA LEU A 54 3.56 12.36 -3.67
C LEU A 54 3.39 12.40 -2.14
N HIS A 55 2.36 13.09 -1.68
CA HIS A 55 1.90 13.03 -0.29
C HIS A 55 0.37 12.88 -0.29
N VAL A 56 -0.10 11.70 0.07
CA VAL A 56 -1.53 11.31 0.10
C VAL A 56 -1.85 10.62 1.43
N GLY A 57 -3.11 10.22 1.61
CA GLY A 57 -3.60 9.67 2.87
C GLY A 57 -4.29 10.74 3.73
N GLY A 58 -4.01 10.75 5.02
CA GLY A 58 -4.69 11.62 5.99
C GLY A 58 -5.94 10.99 6.63
N PHE A 59 -6.12 9.68 6.46
CA PHE A 59 -7.16 8.89 7.13
C PHE A 59 -6.59 8.09 8.31
N SER A 60 -7.45 7.52 9.15
CA SER A 60 -6.99 6.68 10.28
C SER A 60 -6.28 5.43 9.78
N TYR A 61 -5.13 5.06 10.34
CA TYR A 61 -4.46 3.79 9.97
C TYR A 61 -5.38 2.58 10.08
N SER A 62 -6.37 2.62 10.99
CA SER A 62 -7.34 1.54 11.18
C SER A 62 -8.20 1.27 9.94
N PHE A 63 -8.27 2.21 9.00
CA PHE A 63 -8.99 2.04 7.73
C PHE A 63 -8.32 1.00 6.82
N LEU A 64 -7.03 0.72 7.00
CA LEU A 64 -6.35 -0.36 6.28
C LEU A 64 -6.98 -1.72 6.57
N HIS A 65 -7.43 -1.97 7.81
CA HIS A 65 -8.06 -3.25 8.18
C HIS A 65 -9.35 -3.50 7.40
N HIS A 66 -10.12 -2.45 7.08
CA HIS A 66 -11.32 -2.56 6.26
C HIS A 66 -10.98 -3.04 4.85
N LEU A 67 -9.99 -2.41 4.21
CA LEU A 67 -9.56 -2.80 2.87
C LEU A 67 -8.97 -4.22 2.84
N ARG A 68 -8.16 -4.58 3.85
CA ARG A 68 -7.56 -5.92 3.95
C ARG A 68 -8.61 -7.01 4.14
N ARG A 69 -9.60 -6.80 5.02
CA ARG A 69 -10.75 -7.70 5.16
C ARG A 69 -11.50 -7.84 3.83
N PHE A 70 -11.76 -6.72 3.15
CA PHE A 70 -12.44 -6.75 1.85
C PHE A 70 -11.66 -7.54 0.79
N LEU A 71 -10.33 -7.40 0.75
CA LEU A 71 -9.47 -8.16 -0.16
C LEU A 71 -9.52 -9.66 0.14
N ALA A 72 -9.43 -10.05 1.42
CA ALA A 72 -9.52 -11.45 1.83
C ALA A 72 -10.86 -12.08 1.39
N HIS A 73 -11.98 -11.40 1.63
CA HIS A 73 -13.30 -11.87 1.18
C HIS A 73 -13.43 -11.90 -0.35
N THR A 74 -12.75 -11.00 -1.06
CA THR A 74 -12.72 -10.99 -2.53
C THR A 74 -12.00 -12.23 -3.07
N TRP A 75 -10.87 -12.61 -2.48
CA TRP A 75 -10.16 -13.83 -2.85
C TRP A 75 -10.93 -15.11 -2.50
N GLU A 76 -11.52 -15.18 -1.30
CA GLU A 76 -12.33 -16.34 -0.88
C GLU A 76 -13.52 -16.60 -1.82
N ASN A 77 -14.01 -15.55 -2.49
CA ASN A 77 -15.15 -15.61 -3.40
C ASN A 77 -14.78 -15.43 -4.88
N GLU A 78 -13.49 -15.55 -5.26
CA GLU A 78 -13.05 -15.29 -6.64
C GLU A 78 -13.71 -16.22 -7.68
N ASP A 79 -14.00 -17.46 -7.29
CA ASP A 79 -14.65 -18.49 -8.12
C ASP A 79 -16.20 -18.48 -7.99
N ASN A 80 -16.77 -17.55 -7.22
CA ASN A 80 -18.20 -17.48 -6.95
C ASN A 80 -18.87 -16.36 -7.75
N ASP A 81 -19.30 -16.67 -8.97
CA ASP A 81 -20.02 -15.74 -9.88
C ASP A 81 -21.30 -15.12 -9.28
N ALA A 82 -21.88 -15.72 -8.23
CA ALA A 82 -23.08 -15.22 -7.57
C ALA A 82 -22.79 -14.31 -6.37
N TRP A 83 -21.52 -14.19 -5.96
CA TRP A 83 -21.13 -13.35 -4.86
C TRP A 83 -21.14 -11.89 -5.26
N SER A 84 -21.65 -11.06 -4.35
CA SER A 84 -21.55 -9.61 -4.42
C SER A 84 -21.23 -9.10 -3.03
N PRO A 85 -20.25 -8.19 -2.87
CA PRO A 85 -19.90 -7.68 -1.55
C PRO A 85 -21.09 -6.89 -0.98
N LEU A 86 -21.35 -7.10 0.32
CA LEU A 86 -22.24 -6.27 1.11
C LEU A 86 -21.40 -5.49 2.14
N PRO A 87 -21.76 -4.23 2.46
CA PRO A 87 -21.06 -3.49 3.50
C PRO A 87 -21.09 -4.27 4.81
N PHE A 88 -19.91 -4.43 5.41
CA PHE A 88 -19.77 -5.03 6.72
C PHE A 88 -20.49 -4.20 7.79
N SER A 89 -20.87 -4.83 8.90
CA SER A 89 -21.48 -4.09 10.01
C SER A 89 -20.46 -3.11 10.61
N ALA A 90 -20.94 -1.92 10.99
CA ALA A 90 -20.11 -0.95 11.71
C ALA A 90 -19.74 -1.42 13.14
N GLU A 91 -20.44 -2.43 13.66
CA GLU A 91 -20.16 -3.03 14.98
C GLU A 91 -19.10 -4.14 14.93
N GLU A 92 -18.76 -4.63 13.74
CA GLU A 92 -17.78 -5.70 13.54
C GLU A 92 -16.36 -5.12 13.47
N ASP A 93 -15.47 -5.64 14.32
CA ASP A 93 -14.05 -5.32 14.23
C ASP A 93 -13.45 -5.99 12.98
N PRO A 94 -12.88 -5.24 12.03
CA PRO A 94 -12.26 -5.82 10.83
C PRO A 94 -11.06 -6.71 11.14
N THR A 95 -10.43 -6.58 12.32
CA THR A 95 -9.25 -7.38 12.71
C THR A 95 -9.59 -8.77 13.25
N GLU A 96 -10.84 -9.00 13.64
CA GLU A 96 -11.32 -10.26 14.21
C GLU A 96 -12.02 -11.16 13.17
N ASP A 97 -11.83 -10.87 11.88
CA ASP A 97 -12.46 -11.63 10.79
C ASP A 97 -11.67 -12.93 10.50
N PRO A 98 -12.32 -14.11 10.55
CA PRO A 98 -11.64 -15.39 10.41
C PRO A 98 -11.10 -15.65 8.99
N ILE A 99 -11.74 -15.11 7.95
CA ILE A 99 -11.24 -15.23 6.57
C ILE A 99 -9.97 -14.39 6.43
N LEU A 100 -9.97 -13.19 6.99
CA LEU A 100 -8.77 -12.37 7.03
C LEU A 100 -7.63 -13.05 7.82
N GLU A 101 -7.92 -13.66 8.97
CA GLU A 101 -6.92 -14.40 9.77
C GLU A 101 -6.29 -15.55 8.97
N ASP A 102 -7.08 -16.34 8.26
CA ASP A 102 -6.59 -17.42 7.41
C ASP A 102 -5.64 -16.88 6.32
N HIS A 103 -6.01 -15.78 5.65
CA HIS A 103 -5.17 -15.17 4.63
C HIS A 103 -3.86 -14.57 5.18
N TYR A 104 -3.88 -14.02 6.39
CA TYR A 104 -2.68 -13.53 7.07
C TYR A 104 -1.65 -14.64 7.30
N SER A 105 -2.10 -15.86 7.57
CA SER A 105 -1.22 -16.99 7.89
C SER A 105 -0.25 -17.37 6.75
N TYR A 106 -0.59 -17.04 5.50
CA TYR A 106 0.27 -17.32 4.34
C TYR A 106 1.42 -16.32 4.17
N MET A 107 1.33 -15.13 4.78
CA MET A 107 2.34 -14.07 4.72
C MET A 107 2.79 -13.65 3.30
N SER A 108 2.02 -14.01 2.27
CA SER A 108 2.41 -13.84 0.86
C SER A 108 1.88 -12.54 0.25
N SER A 109 0.80 -11.99 0.81
CA SER A 109 0.22 -10.73 0.33
C SER A 109 1.01 -9.54 0.84
N HIS A 110 1.32 -8.63 -0.07
CA HIS A 110 2.02 -7.39 0.21
C HIS A 110 1.11 -6.37 0.91
N LEU A 111 -0.19 -6.34 0.59
CA LEU A 111 -1.15 -5.47 1.29
C LEU A 111 -1.46 -5.96 2.71
N LEU A 112 -1.67 -7.28 2.89
CA LEU A 112 -1.99 -7.85 4.20
C LEU A 112 -0.73 -7.82 5.08
N THR A 113 0.40 -8.32 4.58
CA THR A 113 1.65 -8.49 5.35
C THR A 113 2.47 -7.19 5.32
N HIS A 114 1.89 -6.12 5.86
CA HIS A 114 2.55 -4.83 6.01
C HIS A 114 2.08 -4.18 7.31
N SER A 115 2.94 -3.37 7.93
CA SER A 115 2.55 -2.65 9.16
C SER A 115 1.45 -1.62 8.88
N ASP A 116 0.67 -1.29 9.90
CA ASP A 116 -0.50 -0.41 9.78
C ASP A 116 -0.12 1.06 9.66
N SER A 117 1.02 1.45 10.24
CA SER A 117 1.37 2.87 10.44
C SER A 117 2.78 3.24 9.99
N GLU A 118 3.61 2.26 9.64
CA GLU A 118 4.98 2.46 9.17
C GLU A 118 5.39 1.34 8.23
N GLY A 119 6.31 1.59 7.31
CA GLY A 119 6.82 0.56 6.40
C GLY A 119 7.00 1.06 4.97
N PHE A 120 7.47 0.16 4.11
CA PHE A 120 7.93 0.48 2.77
C PHE A 120 7.32 -0.46 1.73
N TYR A 121 6.90 0.11 0.59
CA TYR A 121 6.76 -0.65 -0.65
C TYR A 121 7.79 -0.15 -1.67
N LEU A 122 8.56 -1.07 -2.23
CA LEU A 122 9.60 -0.74 -3.20
C LEU A 122 9.10 -0.91 -4.63
N PRO A 123 9.58 -0.09 -5.59
CA PRO A 123 9.34 -0.28 -7.01
C PRO A 123 10.23 -1.40 -7.58
N VAL A 124 10.23 -2.54 -6.90
CA VAL A 124 10.98 -3.76 -7.21
C VAL A 124 10.00 -4.92 -7.14
N GLU A 125 10.01 -5.83 -8.11
CA GLU A 125 9.23 -7.06 -8.01
C GLU A 125 9.82 -7.94 -6.91
N LEU A 126 9.02 -8.25 -5.89
CA LEU A 126 9.43 -9.09 -4.78
C LEU A 126 8.59 -10.38 -4.82
N PRO A 127 9.22 -11.58 -4.84
CA PRO A 127 8.46 -12.84 -4.87
C PRO A 127 7.63 -13.04 -3.60
N GLU A 128 8.09 -12.50 -2.48
CA GLU A 128 7.45 -12.52 -1.17
C GLU A 128 7.74 -11.22 -0.42
N VAL A 129 7.02 -10.96 0.66
CA VAL A 129 7.32 -9.85 1.57
C VAL A 129 8.64 -10.12 2.26
N LEU A 130 9.53 -9.12 2.30
CA LEU A 130 10.79 -9.23 3.00
C LEU A 130 10.68 -8.66 4.41
N PHE A 131 11.47 -9.21 5.32
CA PHE A 131 11.47 -8.83 6.73
C PHE A 131 12.78 -8.17 7.12
N SER A 132 12.66 -7.19 7.99
CA SER A 132 13.80 -6.56 8.67
C SER A 132 14.56 -7.57 9.52
N THR A 133 15.87 -7.37 9.67
CA THR A 133 16.72 -8.17 10.57
C THR A 133 17.33 -7.29 11.65
N ASP A 134 17.87 -7.91 12.70
CA ASP A 134 18.57 -7.18 13.77
C ASP A 134 19.78 -6.39 13.24
N GLU A 135 20.44 -6.90 12.18
CA GLU A 135 21.58 -6.25 11.53
C GLU A 135 21.18 -5.14 10.55
N ALA A 136 19.95 -5.18 10.03
CA ALA A 136 19.41 -4.23 9.07
C ALA A 136 17.97 -3.81 9.47
N PRO A 137 17.84 -2.98 10.52
CA PRO A 137 16.54 -2.56 11.02
C PRO A 137 15.84 -1.62 10.01
N VAL A 138 14.56 -1.88 9.75
CA VAL A 138 13.68 -1.07 8.88
C VAL A 138 12.37 -0.81 9.61
N PRO A 139 11.88 0.45 9.67
CA PRO A 139 10.58 0.78 10.28
C PRO A 139 9.44 -0.06 9.70
N GLY A 140 8.51 -0.48 10.56
CA GLY A 140 7.40 -1.36 10.19
C GLY A 140 7.77 -2.82 9.94
N ALA A 141 9.06 -3.18 10.00
CA ALA A 141 9.62 -4.53 9.89
C ALA A 141 9.35 -5.31 8.59
N MET A 142 8.41 -4.86 7.75
CA MET A 142 8.02 -5.50 6.49
C MET A 142 8.32 -4.58 5.31
N ILE A 143 8.81 -5.18 4.22
CA ILE A 143 9.10 -4.50 2.96
C ILE A 143 8.29 -5.19 1.88
N GLY A 144 7.31 -4.46 1.35
CA GLY A 144 6.47 -4.90 0.24
C GLY A 144 7.00 -4.44 -1.11
N SER A 145 6.36 -4.93 -2.17
CA SER A 145 6.54 -4.50 -3.56
C SER A 145 5.38 -3.65 -4.01
N SER A 146 5.66 -2.49 -4.58
CA SER A 146 4.66 -1.63 -5.23
C SER A 146 3.98 -2.34 -6.41
N TYR A 147 4.68 -3.25 -7.10
CA TYR A 147 4.11 -4.05 -8.18
C TYR A 147 3.10 -5.08 -7.68
N ASN A 148 3.46 -5.84 -6.64
CA ASN A 148 2.55 -6.79 -6.02
C ASN A 148 1.38 -6.09 -5.33
N LEU A 149 1.64 -4.98 -4.62
CA LEU A 149 0.60 -4.13 -4.04
C LEU A 149 -0.39 -3.67 -5.12
N LEU A 150 0.10 -3.12 -6.25
CA LEU A 150 -0.77 -2.69 -7.34
C LEU A 150 -1.61 -3.87 -7.90
N LYS A 151 -1.02 -5.06 -8.02
CA LYS A 151 -1.73 -6.25 -8.48
C LYS A 151 -2.86 -6.63 -7.51
N GLU A 152 -2.56 -6.71 -6.21
CA GLU A 152 -3.54 -7.06 -5.18
C GLU A 152 -4.68 -6.03 -5.06
N LEU A 153 -4.36 -4.73 -5.17
CA LEU A 153 -5.37 -3.67 -5.20
C LEU A 153 -6.29 -3.79 -6.41
N LYS A 154 -5.79 -4.25 -7.56
CA LYS A 154 -6.61 -4.44 -8.76
C LYS A 154 -7.66 -5.52 -8.57
N ASP A 155 -7.39 -6.55 -7.77
CA ASP A 155 -8.34 -7.64 -7.51
C ASP A 155 -9.65 -7.14 -6.88
N VAL A 156 -9.60 -6.08 -6.08
CA VAL A 156 -10.80 -5.51 -5.42
C VAL A 156 -11.50 -4.42 -6.22
N THR A 157 -10.87 -3.89 -7.29
CA THR A 157 -11.42 -2.71 -7.99
C THR A 157 -12.81 -2.93 -8.57
N THR A 158 -13.05 -4.08 -9.18
CA THR A 158 -14.36 -4.40 -9.77
C THR A 158 -15.44 -4.52 -8.69
N SER A 159 -15.14 -5.21 -7.59
CA SER A 159 -16.04 -5.39 -6.45
C SER A 159 -16.35 -4.06 -5.73
N LEU A 160 -15.42 -3.10 -5.74
CA LEU A 160 -15.59 -1.75 -5.20
C LEU A 160 -16.19 -0.75 -6.21
N GLY A 161 -16.43 -1.17 -7.45
CA GLY A 161 -16.94 -0.28 -8.51
C GLY A 161 -15.90 0.75 -9.01
N ILE A 162 -14.62 0.54 -8.75
CA ILE A 162 -13.51 1.36 -9.24
C ILE A 162 -13.20 0.94 -10.69
N LYS A 163 -13.34 1.87 -11.63
CA LYS A 163 -13.14 1.59 -13.06
C LYS A 163 -11.75 2.03 -13.51
N LEU A 164 -10.92 1.07 -13.86
CA LEU A 164 -9.58 1.32 -14.41
C LEU A 164 -9.61 1.44 -15.94
N GLY A 165 -8.93 2.47 -16.46
CA GLY A 165 -8.66 2.69 -17.87
C GLY A 165 -7.23 2.27 -18.25
N GLU A 166 -6.69 2.86 -19.32
CA GLU A 166 -5.30 2.62 -19.71
C GLU A 166 -4.32 3.02 -18.61
N ASN A 167 -3.23 2.26 -18.46
CA ASN A 167 -2.21 2.45 -17.43
C ASN A 167 -2.80 2.56 -16.02
N ASP A 168 -3.81 1.74 -15.73
CA ASP A 168 -4.47 1.65 -14.42
C ASP A 168 -5.02 3.01 -13.91
N THR A 169 -5.41 3.91 -14.81
CA THR A 169 -5.99 5.22 -14.45
C THR A 169 -7.43 5.08 -13.98
N ILE A 170 -7.79 5.70 -12.85
CA ILE A 170 -9.17 5.64 -12.33
C ILE A 170 -10.04 6.59 -13.16
N THR A 171 -11.00 6.03 -13.88
CA THR A 171 -11.84 6.77 -14.84
C THR A 171 -13.10 7.37 -14.23
N ASN A 172 -13.57 6.84 -13.11
CA ASN A 172 -14.77 7.29 -12.42
C ASN A 172 -14.49 7.96 -11.06
N LEU A 173 -13.32 8.60 -10.91
CA LEU A 173 -12.88 9.22 -9.66
C LEU A 173 -13.90 10.20 -9.07
N SER A 174 -14.58 11.00 -9.91
CA SER A 174 -15.61 11.94 -9.44
C SER A 174 -16.82 11.24 -8.80
N GLU A 175 -17.21 10.05 -9.30
CA GLU A 175 -18.31 9.26 -8.71
C GLU A 175 -17.87 8.68 -7.36
N LEU A 176 -16.64 8.18 -7.28
CA LEU A 176 -16.05 7.62 -6.06
C LEU A 176 -15.91 8.69 -4.97
N ASN A 177 -15.48 9.90 -5.31
CA ASN A 177 -15.37 11.01 -4.37
C ASN A 177 -16.72 11.37 -3.74
N VAL A 178 -17.82 11.32 -4.51
CA VAL A 178 -19.17 11.53 -3.97
C VAL A 178 -19.54 10.44 -2.96
N ILE A 179 -19.12 9.18 -3.18
CA ILE A 179 -19.34 8.09 -2.20
C ILE A 179 -18.52 8.34 -0.94
N ILE A 180 -17.24 8.72 -1.08
CA ILE A 180 -16.34 9.01 0.03
C ILE A 180 -16.87 10.18 0.87
N GLU A 181 -17.22 11.30 0.24
CA GLU A 181 -17.69 12.51 0.92
C GLU A 181 -19.02 12.32 1.67
N ASN A 182 -19.90 11.44 1.15
CA ASN A 182 -21.19 11.15 1.77
C ASN A 182 -21.16 9.90 2.67
N GLU A 183 -19.98 9.33 2.93
CA GLU A 183 -19.81 8.10 3.72
C GLU A 183 -20.74 6.96 3.25
N GLY A 184 -20.86 6.80 1.93
CA GLY A 184 -21.71 5.78 1.30
C GLY A 184 -21.19 4.34 1.46
N PRO A 185 -21.82 3.34 0.82
CA PRO A 185 -21.35 1.95 0.88
C PRO A 185 -19.87 1.82 0.49
N PHE A 186 -19.10 1.11 1.31
CA PHE A 186 -17.66 0.86 1.13
C PHE A 186 -16.77 2.11 1.04
N TRP A 187 -17.21 3.25 1.57
CA TRP A 187 -16.47 4.50 1.43
C TRP A 187 -15.05 4.43 1.99
N ILE A 188 -14.81 3.64 3.06
CA ILE A 188 -13.49 3.44 3.66
C ILE A 188 -12.60 2.63 2.71
N GLU A 189 -13.09 1.49 2.24
CA GLU A 189 -12.37 0.60 1.33
C GLU A 189 -12.05 1.31 0.02
N ILE A 190 -12.99 2.09 -0.52
CA ILE A 190 -12.80 2.90 -1.72
C ILE A 190 -11.72 3.97 -1.47
N LEU A 191 -11.82 4.75 -0.39
CA LEU A 191 -10.84 5.79 -0.04
C LEU A 191 -9.42 5.22 0.03
N VAL A 192 -9.24 4.14 0.78
CA VAL A 192 -7.93 3.50 0.96
C VAL A 192 -7.44 2.89 -0.35
N CYS A 193 -8.29 2.17 -1.08
CA CYS A 193 -7.90 1.52 -2.34
C CYS A 193 -7.48 2.55 -3.40
N VAL A 194 -8.24 3.63 -3.56
CA VAL A 194 -7.91 4.72 -4.50
C VAL A 194 -6.57 5.37 -4.12
N THR A 195 -6.37 5.64 -2.82
CA THR A 195 -5.12 6.24 -2.33
C THR A 195 -3.91 5.34 -2.60
N LEU A 196 -4.01 4.04 -2.31
CA LEU A 196 -2.91 3.10 -2.52
C LEU A 196 -2.68 2.79 -4.01
N LEU A 197 -3.71 2.78 -4.85
CA LEU A 197 -3.57 2.65 -6.31
C LEU A 197 -2.76 3.83 -6.86
N GLU A 198 -3.06 5.06 -6.43
CA GLU A 198 -2.29 6.24 -6.81
C GLU A 198 -0.83 6.15 -6.34
N ALA A 199 -0.61 5.79 -5.07
CA ALA A 199 0.73 5.65 -4.51
C ALA A 199 1.56 4.57 -5.22
N ALA A 200 1.00 3.38 -5.47
CA ALA A 200 1.69 2.29 -6.14
C ALA A 200 2.06 2.64 -7.58
N LYS A 201 1.14 3.27 -8.32
CA LYS A 201 1.43 3.74 -9.67
C LYS A 201 2.49 4.83 -9.71
N TYR A 202 2.42 5.78 -8.78
CA TYR A 202 3.42 6.84 -8.68
C TYR A 202 4.80 6.24 -8.38
N SER A 203 4.88 5.33 -7.41
CA SER A 203 6.08 4.61 -7.02
C SER A 203 6.71 3.89 -8.21
N ILE A 204 5.94 3.09 -8.94
CA ILE A 204 6.41 2.34 -10.11
C ILE A 204 6.89 3.29 -11.22
N THR A 205 6.11 4.33 -11.53
CA THR A 205 6.40 5.25 -12.63
C THR A 205 7.68 6.04 -12.38
N ASN A 206 7.84 6.51 -11.14
CA ASN A 206 8.96 7.37 -10.76
C ASN A 206 10.13 6.61 -10.12
N LYS A 207 10.02 5.28 -9.98
CA LYS A 207 10.98 4.41 -9.29
C LYS A 207 11.28 4.88 -7.87
N THR A 208 10.26 5.32 -7.14
CA THR A 208 10.38 5.75 -5.74
C THR A 208 9.71 4.75 -4.82
N ALA A 209 10.16 4.62 -3.58
CA ALA A 209 9.48 3.80 -2.58
C ALA A 209 8.23 4.53 -2.03
N ILE A 210 7.17 3.77 -1.76
CA ILE A 210 6.04 4.21 -0.94
C ILE A 210 6.43 4.07 0.52
N ILE A 211 6.10 5.05 1.34
CA ILE A 211 6.44 5.11 2.76
C ILE A 211 5.18 5.43 3.56
N PHE A 212 4.91 4.62 4.57
CA PHE A 212 3.85 4.85 5.56
C PHE A 212 4.47 5.57 6.77
N ASN A 213 3.85 6.66 7.24
CA ASN A 213 4.30 7.43 8.40
C ASN A 213 3.17 8.21 9.11
#